data_AF-A0AAD9BY71-F1
#
_entry.id   AF-A0AAD9BY71-F1
#
_cell.length_a   1.000
_cell.length_b   1.000
_cell.length_c   1.000
_cell.angle_alpha   90.00
_cell.angle_beta   90.00
_cell.angle_gamma   90.00
#
_symmetry.space_group_name_H-M   'P 1'
#
loop_
_entity.id
_entity.type
_entity.pdbx_description
1 polymer ?
#
loop_
_entity_poly.entity_id
_entity_poly.type
_entity_poly.pdbx_seq_one_letter_code
_entity_poly.pdbx_strand_id
1 'polypeptide(L)'
;MTRPKLRPCPTCQTLNKASIKTCTVCYGTLSTKTKFIKKAATLDGKWGQGVVRNRNVNRIIDSARIAVLKLEALGFKTILFYGHRDNKSLNKWVADVMTHFAASSVNKAILDKMRRVYEILLSKGCRKCNHQKVFLFEKIIGRRMNEGKAECEICWLPCSVCNRTWDNTWEPACNFECLTATPESPGPSGSA
;
A
#
# COMPACT_ATOMS: atom_id res chain seq x y z
N MET A 1 -20.01 -2.35 36.97
CA MET A 1 -19.25 -2.21 35.70
C MET A 1 -20.14 -1.55 34.66
N THR A 2 -19.76 -0.40 34.11
CA THR A 2 -20.54 0.32 33.09
C THR A 2 -20.38 -0.34 31.72
N ARG A 3 -21.48 -0.55 30.99
CA ARG A 3 -21.48 -1.16 29.65
C ARG A 3 -20.54 -0.36 28.72
N PRO A 4 -19.62 -1.02 27.98
CA PRO A 4 -18.70 -0.32 27.09
C PRO A 4 -19.47 0.47 26.02
N LYS A 5 -19.16 1.77 25.89
CA LYS A 5 -19.74 2.61 24.82
C LYS A 5 -19.27 2.10 23.46
N LEU A 6 -20.23 1.84 22.57
CA LEU A 6 -19.99 1.40 21.19
C LEU A 6 -20.23 2.55 20.22
N ARG A 7 -19.54 2.50 19.07
CA ARG A 7 -19.74 3.42 17.94
C ARG A 7 -19.58 2.68 16.61
N PRO A 8 -20.33 3.06 15.57
CA PRO A 8 -20.18 2.46 14.24
C PRO A 8 -18.89 2.93 13.55
N CYS A 9 -18.30 2.06 12.73
CA CYS A 9 -17.23 2.44 11.82
C CYS A 9 -17.78 3.31 10.68
N PRO A 10 -17.16 4.45 10.34
CA PRO A 10 -17.63 5.29 9.23
C PRO A 10 -17.54 4.61 7.86
N THR A 11 -16.68 3.59 7.72
CA THR A 11 -16.45 2.89 6.44
C THR A 11 -17.33 1.65 6.29
N CYS A 12 -17.39 0.78 7.30
CA CYS A 12 -18.07 -0.52 7.21
C CYS A 12 -19.20 -0.72 8.22
N GLN A 13 -19.59 0.33 8.97
CA GLN A 13 -20.65 0.36 9.97
C GLN A 13 -20.53 -0.64 11.14
N THR A 14 -19.49 -1.49 11.16
CA THR A 14 -19.22 -2.42 12.27
C THR A 14 -19.13 -1.67 13.60
N LEU A 15 -19.81 -2.18 14.64
CA LEU A 15 -19.76 -1.63 15.99
C LEU A 15 -18.41 -1.90 16.64
N ASN A 16 -17.72 -0.85 17.05
CA ASN A 16 -16.42 -0.92 17.72
C ASN A 16 -16.49 -0.23 19.09
N LYS A 17 -15.65 -0.66 20.04
CA LYS A 17 -15.49 0.02 21.32
C LYS A 17 -15.02 1.46 21.10
N ALA A 18 -15.61 2.42 21.81
CA ALA A 18 -15.30 3.85 21.62
C ALA A 18 -13.82 4.21 21.89
N SER A 19 -13.13 3.45 22.75
CA SER A 19 -11.71 3.63 23.04
C SER A 19 -10.78 3.27 21.88
N ILE A 20 -11.20 2.32 21.03
CA ILE A 20 -10.39 1.82 19.92
C ILE A 20 -10.31 2.87 18.80
N LYS A 21 -9.11 3.05 18.24
CA LYS A 21 -8.81 4.03 17.20
C LYS A 21 -8.84 3.45 15.78
N THR A 22 -8.92 2.13 15.63
CA THR A 22 -8.88 1.42 14.35
C THR A 22 -10.01 0.39 14.28
N CYS A 23 -10.70 0.29 13.15
CA CYS A 23 -11.76 -0.68 12.98
C CYS A 23 -11.20 -2.10 13.03
N THR A 24 -11.85 -2.98 13.78
CA THR A 24 -11.44 -4.39 13.90
C THR A 24 -11.66 -5.22 12.65
N VAL A 25 -12.53 -4.76 11.74
CA VAL A 25 -12.88 -5.48 10.49
C VAL A 25 -12.15 -4.89 9.29
N CYS A 26 -12.33 -3.59 9.04
CA CYS A 26 -11.79 -2.95 7.84
C CYS A 26 -10.45 -2.25 8.06
N TYR A 27 -9.92 -2.25 9.29
CA TYR A 27 -8.67 -1.57 9.67
C TYR A 27 -8.63 -0.05 9.42
N GLY A 28 -9.78 0.54 9.07
CA GLY A 28 -9.93 1.98 8.85
C GLY A 28 -9.82 2.77 10.15
N THR A 29 -9.38 4.03 10.05
CA THR A 29 -9.33 4.93 11.21
C THR A 29 -10.73 5.19 11.76
N LEU A 30 -10.88 5.07 13.07
CA LEU A 30 -12.07 5.48 13.82
C LEU A 30 -11.85 6.85 14.49
N SER A 31 -10.72 7.51 14.26
CA SER A 31 -10.45 8.83 14.80
C SER A 31 -11.23 9.88 14.01
N THR A 32 -12.11 10.61 14.69
CA THR A 32 -12.83 11.76 14.13
C THR A 32 -12.07 13.08 14.32
N LYS A 33 -10.89 13.05 14.96
CA LYS A 33 -10.13 14.28 15.24
C LYS A 33 -9.56 14.87 13.95
N THR A 34 -10.14 15.98 13.50
CA THR A 34 -9.75 16.69 12.27
C THR A 34 -8.25 17.01 12.21
N LYS A 35 -7.63 17.38 13.34
CA LYS A 35 -6.18 17.65 13.42
C LYS A 35 -5.34 16.44 12.99
N PHE A 36 -5.73 15.24 13.39
CA PHE A 36 -5.02 14.02 13.02
C PHE A 36 -5.20 13.71 11.54
N ILE A 37 -6.44 13.80 11.04
CA ILE A 37 -6.76 13.56 9.63
C ILE A 37 -5.98 14.51 8.72
N LYS A 38 -5.99 15.82 9.03
CA LYS A 38 -5.22 16.84 8.30
C LYS A 38 -3.72 16.53 8.34
N LYS A 39 -3.17 16.17 9.50
CA LYS A 39 -1.74 15.84 9.61
C LYS A 39 -1.37 14.59 8.81
N ALA A 40 -2.19 13.54 8.87
CA ALA A 40 -1.97 12.31 8.12
C ALA A 40 -1.94 12.58 6.60
N ALA A 41 -2.82 13.45 6.11
CA ALA A 41 -2.82 13.85 4.70
C ALA A 41 -1.51 14.57 4.26
N THR A 42 -0.77 15.19 5.19
CA THR A 42 0.55 15.79 4.89
C THR A 42 1.69 14.79 4.82
N LEU A 43 1.50 13.54 5.27
CA LEU A 43 2.51 12.49 5.29
C LEU A 43 2.41 11.64 4.01
N ASP A 44 2.40 12.31 2.87
CA ASP A 44 2.24 11.70 1.56
C ASP A 44 3.58 11.22 0.96
N GLY A 45 3.53 10.73 -0.27
CA GLY A 45 4.74 10.28 -0.99
C GLY A 45 5.76 11.39 -1.20
N LYS A 46 5.33 12.65 -1.38
CA LYS A 46 6.24 13.80 -1.55
C LYS A 46 7.01 14.08 -0.26
N TRP A 47 6.31 14.06 0.88
CA TRP A 47 6.96 14.16 2.18
C TRP A 47 7.97 13.02 2.37
N GLY A 48 7.60 11.78 2.06
CA GLY A 48 8.48 10.62 2.17
C GLY A 48 9.76 10.75 1.33
N GLN A 49 9.63 11.14 0.05
CA GLN A 49 10.77 11.41 -0.83
C GLN A 49 11.66 12.53 -0.28
N GLY A 50 11.07 13.59 0.29
CA GLY A 50 11.80 14.67 0.95
C GLY A 50 12.63 14.18 2.15
N VAL A 51 12.07 13.30 2.98
CA VAL A 51 12.79 12.68 4.11
C VAL A 51 13.99 11.87 3.63
N VAL A 52 13.81 11.05 2.59
CA VAL A 52 14.89 10.24 2.01
C VAL A 52 15.98 11.12 1.41
N ARG A 53 15.60 12.10 0.59
CA ARG A 53 16.52 13.06 -0.04
C ARG A 53 17.36 13.81 1.01
N ASN A 54 16.72 14.22 2.09
CA ASN A 54 17.38 14.95 3.18
C ASN A 54 18.04 14.01 4.20
N ARG A 55 18.19 12.70 3.90
CA ARG A 55 18.83 11.67 4.73
C ARG A 55 18.29 11.61 6.16
N ASN A 56 17.00 11.89 6.34
CA ASN A 56 16.34 11.97 7.64
C ASN A 56 15.61 10.69 8.04
N VAL A 57 15.86 9.57 7.34
CA VAL A 57 15.17 8.29 7.58
C VAL A 57 15.41 7.80 9.02
N ASN A 58 16.65 7.80 9.49
CA ASN A 58 17.00 7.33 10.84
C ASN A 58 16.25 8.09 11.93
N ARG A 59 16.06 9.41 11.77
CA ARG A 59 15.29 10.23 12.71
C ARG A 59 13.83 9.76 12.84
N ILE A 60 13.23 9.28 11.75
CA ILE A 60 11.87 8.72 11.77
C ILE A 60 11.86 7.36 12.47
N ILE A 61 12.84 6.51 12.19
CA ILE A 61 13.03 5.21 12.83
C ILE A 61 13.22 5.37 14.35
N ASP A 62 14.09 6.29 14.78
CA ASP A 62 14.31 6.60 16.20
C ASP A 62 13.02 7.12 16.88
N SER A 63 12.25 7.96 16.18
CA SER A 63 10.96 8.42 16.67
C SER A 63 9.97 7.28 16.87
N ALA A 64 9.94 6.31 15.96
CA ALA A 64 9.11 5.11 16.08
C ALA A 64 9.54 4.24 17.27
N ARG A 65 10.85 4.06 17.48
CA ARG A 65 11.40 3.35 18.63
C ARG A 65 10.98 4.01 19.95
N ILE A 66 11.10 5.33 20.04
CA ILE A 66 10.65 6.09 21.22
C ILE A 66 9.14 5.90 21.44
N ALA A 67 8.33 5.83 20.38
CA ALA A 67 6.89 5.58 20.52
C ALA A 67 6.58 4.20 21.11
N VAL A 68 7.32 3.15 20.72
CA VAL A 68 7.20 1.80 21.30
C VAL A 68 7.52 1.84 22.81
N LEU A 69 8.58 2.54 23.21
CA LEU A 69 8.96 2.69 24.62
C LEU A 69 7.94 3.52 25.43
N LYS A 70 7.36 4.57 24.82
CA LYS A 70 6.28 5.35 25.45
C LYS A 70 5.05 4.50 25.70
N LEU A 71 4.71 3.60 24.77
CA LEU A 71 3.60 2.66 24.94
C LEU A 71 3.88 1.67 26.07
N GLU A 72 5.11 1.16 26.17
CA GLU A 72 5.53 0.32 27.29
C GLU A 72 5.39 1.03 28.64
N ALA A 73 5.85 2.29 28.74
CA ALA A 73 5.74 3.07 29.97
C ALA A 73 4.28 3.30 30.42
N LEU A 74 3.33 3.25 29.48
CA LEU A 74 1.89 3.30 29.75
C LEU A 74 1.29 1.91 30.06
N GLY A 75 2.11 0.86 30.12
CA GLY A 75 1.70 -0.52 30.39
C GLY A 75 1.30 -1.32 29.14
N PHE A 76 1.43 -0.77 27.93
CA PHE A 76 1.11 -1.50 26.70
C PHE A 76 2.26 -2.38 26.25
N LYS A 77 1.94 -3.62 25.84
CA LYS A 77 2.90 -4.54 25.23
C LYS A 77 2.86 -4.41 23.71
N THR A 78 3.72 -3.55 23.16
CA THR A 78 3.76 -3.23 21.72
C THR A 78 4.89 -3.95 20.96
N ILE A 79 4.54 -4.48 19.79
CA ILE A 79 5.47 -4.90 18.73
C ILE A 79 5.14 -4.06 17.50
N LEU A 80 6.16 -3.49 16.87
CA LEU A 80 6.04 -2.78 15.60
C LEU A 80 6.83 -3.53 14.53
N PHE A 81 6.14 -4.04 13.52
CA PHE A 81 6.73 -4.54 12.29
C PHE A 81 6.71 -3.43 11.24
N TYR A 82 7.82 -3.21 10.54
CA TYR A 82 7.86 -2.31 9.39
C TYR A 82 8.66 -2.93 8.26
N GLY A 83 8.14 -2.77 7.04
CA GLY A 83 8.69 -3.38 5.84
C GLY A 83 9.47 -2.37 5.03
N HIS A 84 10.57 -2.81 4.43
CA HIS A 84 11.30 -2.02 3.45
C HIS A 84 11.79 -2.90 2.30
N ARG A 85 12.20 -2.27 1.20
CA ARG A 85 12.85 -2.98 0.10
C ARG A 85 14.26 -3.36 0.50
N ASP A 86 14.67 -4.56 0.11
CA ASP A 86 16.06 -4.97 0.25
C ASP A 86 16.92 -4.21 -0.77
N ASN A 87 17.98 -3.56 -0.30
CA ASN A 87 18.91 -2.83 -1.16
C ASN A 87 19.69 -3.76 -2.09
N LYS A 88 19.84 -5.04 -1.73
CA LYS A 88 20.56 -6.05 -2.53
C LYS A 88 19.67 -6.74 -3.56
N SER A 89 18.38 -6.83 -3.30
CA SER A 89 17.42 -7.46 -4.21
C SER A 89 16.22 -6.53 -4.43
N LEU A 90 16.25 -5.84 -5.58
CA LEU A 90 15.32 -4.77 -5.96
C LEU A 90 13.83 -5.08 -5.71
N ASN A 91 13.42 -6.34 -5.79
CA ASN A 91 12.04 -6.76 -5.68
C ASN A 91 11.67 -7.51 -4.39
N LYS A 92 12.61 -7.73 -3.47
CA LYS A 92 12.32 -8.44 -2.21
C LYS A 92 11.89 -7.48 -1.12
N TRP A 93 10.81 -7.83 -0.44
CA TRP A 93 10.43 -7.19 0.82
C TRP A 93 11.12 -7.89 1.97
N VAL A 94 11.70 -7.09 2.86
CA VAL A 94 12.22 -7.53 4.16
C VAL A 94 11.54 -6.70 5.24
N ALA A 95 11.52 -7.23 6.46
CA ALA A 95 10.92 -6.53 7.58
C ALA A 95 11.86 -6.47 8.78
N ASP A 96 11.72 -5.39 9.54
CA ASP A 96 12.35 -5.21 10.83
C ASP A 96 11.29 -5.19 11.94
N VAL A 97 11.75 -5.41 13.17
CA VAL A 97 10.90 -5.50 14.36
C VAL A 97 11.42 -4.58 15.45
N MET A 98 10.57 -3.68 15.97
CA MET A 98 10.82 -2.93 17.19
C MET A 98 9.94 -3.48 18.32
N THR A 99 10.57 -3.79 19.45
CA THR A 99 9.88 -4.28 20.64
C THR A 99 10.70 -3.97 21.89
N HIS A 100 10.05 -4.03 23.04
CA HIS A 100 10.64 -3.93 24.38
C HIS A 100 10.74 -5.29 25.09
N PHE A 101 10.31 -6.38 24.44
CA PHE A 101 10.45 -7.72 25.03
C PHE A 101 11.92 -8.10 25.19
N ALA A 102 12.22 -8.79 26.30
CA ALA A 102 13.56 -9.30 26.58
C ALA A 102 14.03 -10.27 25.48
N ALA A 103 15.32 -10.22 25.18
CA ALA A 103 15.96 -10.95 24.07
C ALA A 103 16.23 -12.45 24.40
N SER A 104 15.23 -13.19 24.87
CA SER A 104 15.32 -14.63 25.11
C SER A 104 15.29 -15.43 23.80
N SER A 105 15.80 -16.66 23.83
CA SER A 105 15.75 -17.58 22.68
C SER A 105 14.32 -17.84 22.20
N VAL A 106 13.39 -18.01 23.14
CA VAL A 106 11.96 -18.23 22.86
C VAL A 106 11.35 -17.01 22.18
N ASN A 107 11.56 -15.81 22.73
CA ASN A 107 10.99 -14.57 22.16
C ASN A 107 11.54 -14.31 20.76
N LYS A 108 12.85 -14.51 20.56
CA LYS A 108 13.49 -14.38 19.23
C LYS A 108 12.84 -15.32 18.23
N ALA A 109 12.69 -16.61 18.57
CA ALA A 109 12.09 -17.60 17.67
C ALA A 109 10.64 -17.25 17.30
N ILE A 110 9.85 -16.72 18.23
CA ILE A 110 8.47 -16.27 17.97
C ILE A 110 8.47 -15.04 17.05
N LEU A 111 9.26 -14.02 17.37
CA LEU A 111 9.32 -12.78 16.60
C LEU A 111 9.84 -13.03 15.19
N ASP A 112 10.80 -13.94 15.01
CA ASP A 112 11.30 -14.34 13.70
C ASP A 112 10.19 -15.01 12.86
N LYS A 113 9.35 -15.84 13.46
CA LYS A 113 8.19 -16.43 12.77
C LYS A 113 7.18 -15.35 12.37
N MET A 114 6.86 -14.43 13.28
CA MET A 114 5.93 -13.32 13.00
C MET A 114 6.47 -12.39 11.91
N ARG A 115 7.78 -12.08 11.95
CA ARG A 115 8.46 -11.29 10.92
C ARG A 115 8.32 -11.93 9.55
N ARG A 116 8.58 -13.24 9.44
CA ARG A 116 8.42 -13.98 8.17
C ARG A 116 6.99 -13.95 7.66
N VAL A 117 5.99 -14.10 8.54
CA VAL A 117 4.57 -13.97 8.16
C VAL A 117 4.26 -12.57 7.63
N TYR A 118 4.81 -11.53 8.27
CA TYR A 118 4.66 -10.15 7.82
C TYR A 118 5.37 -9.90 6.47
N GLU A 119 6.56 -10.45 6.24
CA GLU A 119 7.26 -10.39 4.95
C GLU A 119 6.46 -11.09 3.84
N ILE A 120 5.82 -12.22 4.15
CA ILE A 120 4.88 -12.88 3.24
C ILE A 120 3.69 -11.97 2.96
N LEU A 121 3.12 -11.29 3.97
CA LEU A 121 2.03 -10.34 3.76
C LEU A 121 2.46 -9.16 2.86
N LEU A 122 3.67 -8.63 3.05
CA LEU A 122 4.23 -7.59 2.19
C LEU A 122 4.42 -8.07 0.74
N SER A 123 4.92 -9.30 0.58
CA SER A 123 5.21 -9.94 -0.70
C SER A 123 3.96 -10.45 -1.42
N LYS A 124 2.88 -10.75 -0.68
CA LYS A 124 1.55 -11.02 -1.23
C LYS A 124 0.99 -9.72 -1.83
N GLY A 125 1.39 -9.47 -3.07
CA GLY A 125 0.97 -8.36 -3.89
C GLY A 125 -0.54 -8.32 -4.14
N CYS A 126 -1.04 -7.10 -4.11
CA CYS A 126 -2.37 -6.66 -4.48
C CYS A 126 -2.82 -7.24 -5.83
N ARG A 127 -3.95 -7.97 -5.89
CA ARG A 127 -4.68 -8.25 -7.14
C ARG A 127 -5.78 -7.23 -7.44
N LYS A 128 -6.29 -6.57 -6.41
CA LYS A 128 -7.33 -5.53 -6.45
C LYS A 128 -7.20 -4.73 -5.16
N CYS A 129 -6.73 -3.49 -5.21
CA CYS A 129 -7.12 -2.58 -4.14
C CYS A 129 -8.64 -2.53 -4.28
N ASN A 130 -9.42 -2.87 -3.23
CA ASN A 130 -10.90 -2.87 -3.34
C ASN A 130 -11.48 -1.51 -3.81
N HIS A 131 -10.67 -0.46 -3.83
CA HIS A 131 -11.00 0.89 -4.28
C HIS A 131 -10.56 1.20 -5.72
N GLN A 132 -9.69 0.40 -6.34
CA GLN A 132 -9.19 0.65 -7.69
C GLN A 132 -10.00 -0.17 -8.69
N LYS A 133 -11.03 0.46 -9.27
CA LYS A 133 -11.86 -0.11 -10.34
C LYS A 133 -11.25 0.13 -11.74
N VAL A 134 -10.29 1.05 -11.84
CA VAL A 134 -9.64 1.44 -13.09
C VAL A 134 -8.13 1.28 -12.94
N PHE A 135 -7.53 0.49 -13.83
CA PHE A 135 -6.10 0.25 -13.88
C PHE A 135 -5.53 1.09 -15.02
N LEU A 136 -4.76 2.11 -14.68
CA LEU A 136 -4.08 2.94 -15.68
C LEU A 136 -2.82 2.22 -16.14
N PHE A 137 -2.51 2.34 -17.43
CA PHE A 137 -1.31 1.82 -18.03
C PHE A 137 -0.50 2.95 -18.66
N GLU A 138 0.81 2.78 -18.71
CA GLU A 138 1.73 3.77 -19.27
C GLU A 138 1.71 3.69 -20.79
N LYS A 139 1.89 2.47 -21.32
CA LYS A 139 1.92 2.19 -22.76
C LYS A 139 1.64 0.72 -23.06
N ILE A 140 1.22 0.47 -24.29
CA ILE A 140 1.21 -0.88 -24.87
C ILE A 140 2.61 -1.13 -25.44
N ILE A 141 3.23 -2.25 -25.05
CA ILE A 141 4.61 -2.58 -25.44
C ILE A 141 4.71 -3.75 -26.41
N GLY A 142 3.62 -4.51 -26.58
CA GLY A 142 3.57 -5.67 -27.46
C GLY A 142 2.16 -5.98 -27.92
N ARG A 143 2.04 -6.72 -29.02
CA ARG A 143 0.78 -7.25 -29.55
C ARG A 143 1.00 -8.69 -29.99
N ARG A 144 0.01 -9.56 -29.77
CA ARG A 144 0.04 -10.96 -30.22
C ARG A 144 -1.35 -11.47 -30.56
N MET A 145 -1.38 -12.58 -31.29
CA MET A 145 -2.58 -13.40 -31.44
C MET A 145 -2.42 -14.65 -30.57
N ASN A 146 -3.39 -14.89 -29.70
CA ASN A 146 -3.44 -16.05 -28.82
C ASN A 146 -4.80 -16.73 -28.99
N GLU A 147 -4.82 -17.98 -29.47
CA GLU A 147 -6.05 -18.74 -29.73
C GLU A 147 -7.10 -17.96 -30.55
N GLY A 148 -6.65 -17.22 -31.56
CA GLY A 148 -7.52 -16.39 -32.41
C GLY A 148 -7.99 -15.08 -31.77
N LYS A 149 -7.57 -14.77 -30.54
CA LYS A 149 -7.86 -13.50 -29.86
C LYS A 149 -6.66 -12.57 -29.92
N ALA A 150 -6.91 -11.30 -30.25
CA ALA A 150 -5.89 -10.27 -30.19
C ALA A 150 -5.64 -9.87 -28.73
N GLU A 151 -4.38 -9.90 -28.31
CA GLU A 151 -3.94 -9.47 -26.99
C GLU A 151 -2.84 -8.40 -27.11
N CYS A 152 -2.83 -7.46 -26.18
CA CYS A 152 -1.84 -6.41 -26.03
C CYS A 152 -1.05 -6.65 -24.74
N GLU A 153 0.27 -6.54 -24.81
CA GLU A 153 1.12 -6.53 -23.63
C GLU A 153 1.12 -5.12 -23.04
N ILE A 154 0.68 -5.01 -21.79
CA ILE A 154 0.43 -3.74 -21.12
C ILE A 154 1.54 -3.46 -20.11
N CYS A 155 2.19 -2.31 -20.23
CA CYS A 155 3.05 -1.77 -19.19
C CYS A 155 2.22 -0.93 -18.22
N TRP A 156 1.99 -1.44 -17.03
CA TRP A 156 1.09 -0.83 -16.06
C TRP A 156 1.74 0.33 -15.30
N LEU A 157 0.97 1.39 -15.04
CA LEU A 157 1.40 2.42 -14.11
C LEU A 157 1.41 1.86 -12.66
N PRO A 158 2.30 2.36 -11.78
CA PRO A 158 2.27 1.98 -10.38
C PRO A 158 0.90 2.25 -9.75
N CYS A 159 0.49 1.40 -8.81
CA CYS A 159 -0.74 1.61 -8.06
C CYS A 159 -0.77 3.01 -7.43
N SER A 160 -1.79 3.82 -7.73
CA SER A 160 -1.89 5.20 -7.20
C SER A 160 -2.03 5.27 -5.68
N VAL A 161 -2.40 4.17 -5.03
CA VAL A 161 -2.61 4.07 -3.57
C VAL A 161 -1.37 3.52 -2.85
N CYS A 162 -0.73 2.47 -3.38
CA CYS A 162 0.38 1.79 -2.72
C CYS A 162 1.73 1.87 -3.46
N ASN A 163 1.78 2.58 -4.59
CA ASN A 163 2.94 2.86 -5.44
C ASN A 163 3.71 1.61 -5.91
N ARG A 164 3.07 0.44 -5.96
CA ARG A 164 3.65 -0.79 -6.49
C ARG A 164 3.60 -0.80 -8.01
N THR A 165 4.73 -1.07 -8.64
CA THR A 165 4.84 -1.43 -10.06
C THR A 165 4.34 -2.86 -10.26
N TRP A 166 3.87 -3.16 -11.47
CA TRP A 166 3.29 -4.44 -11.84
C TRP A 166 4.09 -5.04 -12.99
N ASP A 167 4.16 -6.37 -13.05
CA ASP A 167 4.69 -7.05 -14.23
C ASP A 167 3.79 -6.78 -15.44
N ASN A 168 4.37 -6.77 -16.64
CA ASN A 168 3.58 -6.60 -17.84
C ASN A 168 2.67 -7.82 -18.03
N THR A 169 1.42 -7.57 -18.42
CA THR A 169 0.43 -8.63 -18.68
C THR A 169 -0.14 -8.52 -20.07
N TRP A 170 -0.55 -9.66 -20.63
CA TRP A 170 -1.26 -9.74 -21.89
C TRP A 170 -2.76 -9.62 -21.62
N GLU A 171 -3.38 -8.56 -22.14
CA GLU A 171 -4.80 -8.26 -21.96
C GLU A 171 -5.51 -8.23 -23.32
N PRO A 172 -6.81 -8.54 -23.39
CA PRO A 172 -7.57 -8.47 -24.64
C PRO A 172 -7.47 -7.10 -25.29
N ALA A 173 -7.12 -7.05 -26.58
CA ALA A 173 -6.91 -5.80 -27.31
C ALA A 173 -8.17 -4.92 -27.36
N CYS A 174 -9.36 -5.54 -27.37
CA CYS A 174 -10.66 -4.87 -27.37
C CYS A 174 -10.89 -3.95 -26.17
N ASN A 175 -10.20 -4.16 -25.05
CA ASN A 175 -10.27 -3.28 -23.89
C ASN A 175 -9.58 -1.92 -24.13
N PHE A 176 -8.83 -1.77 -25.22
CA PHE A 176 -7.98 -0.62 -25.50
C PHE A 176 -8.23 0.02 -26.88
N GLU A 177 -9.18 -0.52 -27.66
CA GLU A 177 -9.46 -0.11 -29.06
C GLU A 177 -9.97 1.34 -29.19
N CYS A 178 -10.54 1.94 -28.14
CA CYS A 178 -10.92 3.36 -28.15
C CYS A 178 -9.74 4.35 -28.06
N LEU A 179 -8.53 3.91 -27.71
CA LEU A 179 -7.38 4.82 -27.51
C LEU A 179 -6.52 4.98 -28.78
N THR A 180 -6.78 4.21 -29.83
CA THR A 180 -6.02 4.24 -31.08
C THR A 180 -6.78 4.86 -32.26
N ALA A 181 -7.99 5.38 -32.05
CA ALA A 181 -8.68 6.18 -33.06
C ALA A 181 -8.01 7.56 -33.16
N THR A 182 -6.92 7.65 -33.91
CA THR A 182 -6.51 8.91 -34.51
C THR A 182 -7.68 9.42 -35.36
N PRO A 183 -8.10 10.70 -35.23
CA PRO A 183 -9.05 11.27 -36.17
C PRO A 183 -8.40 11.19 -37.56
N GLU A 184 -9.02 10.44 -38.48
CA GLU A 184 -8.65 10.47 -39.89
C GLU A 184 -8.77 11.92 -40.37
N SER A 185 -7.64 12.53 -40.71
CA SER A 185 -7.61 13.79 -41.44
C SER A 185 -8.35 13.58 -42.76
N PRO A 186 -9.35 14.41 -43.14
CA PRO A 186 -9.95 14.30 -44.45
C PRO A 186 -8.90 14.64 -45.49
N GLY A 187 -8.54 13.67 -46.34
CA GLY A 187 -7.66 13.90 -47.48
C GLY A 187 -8.26 14.98 -48.39
N PRO A 188 -7.44 15.86 -49.00
CA PRO A 188 -7.95 16.83 -49.94
C PRO A 188 -8.46 16.10 -51.18
N SER A 189 -9.77 16.14 -51.34
CA SER A 189 -10.48 15.83 -52.57
C SER A 189 -9.88 16.63 -53.72
N GLY A 190 -9.24 15.94 -54.65
CA GLY A 190 -8.96 16.49 -55.97
C GLY A 190 -10.27 16.72 -56.71
N SER A 191 -10.41 17.86 -57.37
CA SER A 191 -11.38 18.11 -58.43
C SER A 191 -10.96 19.31 -59.26
N ALA A 192 -10.76 19.04 -60.55
CA ALA A 192 -10.70 19.90 -61.74
C ALA A 192 -9.54 20.90 -61.88
#